data_AF-A0A2D4TTD1-F1
#
_entry.id   AF-A0A2D4TTD1-F1
#
_cell.length_a   1.000
_cell.length_b   1.000
_cell.length_c   1.000
_cell.angle_alpha   90.00
_cell.angle_beta   90.00
_cell.angle_gamma   90.00
#
_symmetry.space_group_name_H-M   'P 1'
#
loop_
_entity.id
_entity.type
_entity.pdbx_description
1 polymer ?
#
loop_
_entity_poly.entity_id
_entity_poly.type
_entity_poly.pdbx_seq_one_letter_code
_entity_poly.pdbx_strand_id
1 'polypeptide(L)' 'MTGIVSFFVTAINSDQFPPNISEWIRAWMLAWAIGTPGVLLLSPLFKNVGLAFSDDPRDK' A
#
# COMPACT_ATOMS: atom_id res chain seq x y z
N MET A 1 -0.10 -4.66 -0.93
CA MET A 1 -0.62 -5.69 -1.85
C MET A 1 0.53 -6.62 -2.20
N THR A 2 0.36 -7.94 -2.11
CA THR A 2 1.42 -8.88 -2.52
C THR A 2 1.61 -8.82 -4.05
N GLY A 3 2.84 -9.00 -4.53
CA GLY A 3 3.18 -8.86 -5.97
C GLY A 3 2.30 -9.73 -6.87
N ILE A 4 1.98 -10.95 -6.44
CA ILE A 4 1.13 -11.89 -7.17
C ILE A 4 -0.29 -11.35 -7.35
N VAL A 5 -0.91 -10.80 -6.31
CA VAL A 5 -2.25 -10.22 -6.42
C VAL A 5 -2.23 -9.01 -7.37
N SER A 6 -1.19 -8.17 -7.31
CA SER A 6 -1.05 -7.05 -8.25
C SER A 6 -0.90 -7.47 -9.70
N PHE A 7 -0.24 -8.61 -9.95
CA PHE A 7 -0.05 -9.14 -11.28
C PHE A 7 -1.39 -9.57 -11.91
N PHE A 8 -2.19 -10.37 -11.18
CA PHE A 8 -3.49 -10.80 -11.67
C PHE A 8 -4.48 -9.64 -11.80
N VAL A 9 -4.50 -8.71 -10.84
CA VAL A 9 -5.34 -7.52 -10.94
C VAL A 9 -4.95 -6.68 -12.16
N THR A 10 -3.66 -6.51 -12.43
CA THR A 10 -3.21 -5.80 -13.63
C THR A 10 -3.67 -6.53 -14.90
N ALA A 11 -3.49 -7.85 -14.94
CA ALA A 11 -3.90 -8.68 -16.08
C ALA A 11 -5.40 -8.61 -16.39
N ILE A 12 -6.23 -8.64 -15.34
CA ILE A 12 -7.68 -8.52 -15.45
C ILE A 12 -8.07 -7.13 -15.95
N ASN A 13 -7.47 -6.07 -15.40
CA ASN A 13 -7.81 -4.69 -15.79
C ASN A 13 -7.28 -4.29 -17.17
N SER A 14 -6.25 -4.98 -17.67
CA SER A 14 -5.71 -4.75 -19.01
C SER A 14 -6.24 -5.74 -20.05
N ASP A 15 -7.15 -6.65 -19.68
CA ASP A 15 -7.64 -7.76 -20.51
C ASP A 15 -6.51 -8.55 -21.21
N GLN A 16 -5.35 -8.66 -20.56
CA GLN A 16 -4.14 -9.20 -21.16
C GLN A 16 -3.40 -10.10 -20.18
N PHE A 17 -3.28 -11.38 -20.53
CA PHE A 17 -2.57 -12.39 -19.73
C PHE A 17 -1.49 -13.10 -20.57
N PRO A 18 -0.20 -13.00 -20.21
CA PRO A 18 0.34 -12.22 -19.10
C PRO A 18 0.25 -10.70 -19.36
N PRO A 19 0.08 -9.88 -18.31
CA PRO A 19 0.11 -8.42 -18.42
C PRO A 19 1.49 -7.98 -18.90
N ASN A 20 1.57 -6.75 -19.42
CA ASN A 20 2.86 -6.16 -19.77
C ASN A 20 3.77 -6.08 -18.53
N ILE A 21 4.74 -6.98 -18.46
CA ILE A 21 5.63 -7.15 -17.30
C ILE A 21 6.40 -5.85 -17.01
N SER A 22 6.82 -5.13 -18.05
CA SER A 22 7.60 -3.90 -17.89
C SER A 22 6.80 -2.78 -17.25
N GLU A 23 5.54 -2.63 -17.63
CA GLU A 23 4.62 -1.64 -17.07
C GLU A 23 4.17 -2.03 -15.67
N TRP A 24 3.87 -3.32 -15.45
CA TRP A 24 3.50 -3.85 -14.14
C TRP A 24 4.63 -3.63 -13.11
N ILE A 25 5.87 -3.95 -13.45
CA ILE A 25 7.02 -3.73 -12.55
C ILE A 25 7.21 -2.24 -12.28
N ARG A 26 7.09 -1.36 -13.29
CA ARG A 26 7.18 0.10 -13.10
C ARG A 26 6.12 0.62 -12.14
N ALA A 27 4.86 0.23 -12.33
CA ALA A 27 3.76 0.61 -11.45
C ALA A 27 3.99 0.09 -10.03
N TRP A 28 4.49 -1.14 -9.89
CA TRP A 28 4.79 -1.76 -8.61
C TRP A 28 5.91 -1.03 -7.86
N MET A 29 6.99 -0.68 -8.56
CA MET A 29 8.11 0.09 -8.00
C MET A 29 7.69 1.51 -7.61
N LEU A 30 6.85 2.18 -8.41
CA LEU A 30 6.30 3.49 -8.07
C LEU A 30 5.41 3.42 -6.82
N ALA A 31 4.57 2.41 -6.70
CA ALA A 31 3.75 2.19 -5.52
C ALA A 31 4.60 1.99 -4.26
N TRP A 32 5.72 1.28 -4.35
CA TRP A 32 6.67 1.15 -3.25
C TRP A 32 7.36 2.48 -2.89
N ALA A 33 7.83 3.19 -3.91
CA ALA A 33 8.54 4.45 -3.76
C ALA A 33 7.67 5.54 -3.12
N ILE A 34 6.35 5.51 -3.33
CA ILE A 34 5.41 6.47 -2.74
C ILE A 34 4.82 5.94 -1.43
N GLY A 35 4.41 4.67 -1.41
CA GLY A 35 3.72 4.06 -0.27
C GLY A 35 4.60 3.99 0.97
N THR A 36 5.88 3.62 0.82
CA THR A 36 6.82 3.50 1.95
C THR A 36 7.04 4.84 2.68
N PRO A 37 7.47 5.92 2.00
CA PRO A 37 7.59 7.21 2.67
C PRO A 37 6.24 7.76 3.13
N GLY A 38 5.15 7.51 2.40
CA GLY A 38 3.80 7.89 2.83
C GLY A 38 3.42 7.30 4.18
N VAL A 39 3.66 6.01 4.39
CA VAL A 39 3.39 5.35 5.69
C VAL A 39 4.28 5.92 6.79
N LEU A 40 5.57 6.16 6.52
CA LEU A 40 6.47 6.73 7.53
C LEU A 40 6.02 8.13 7.97
N LEU A 41 5.65 8.98 7.01
CA LEU A 41 5.18 10.35 7.27
C LEU A 41 3.82 10.38 7.97
N LEU A 42 2.92 9.46 7.62
CA LEU A 42 1.59 9.38 8.20
C LEU A 42 1.55 8.58 9.53
N SER A 43 2.60 7.83 9.86
CA SER A 43 2.68 7.04 11.10
C SER A 43 2.38 7.82 12.38
N PRO A 44 2.82 9.10 12.57
CA PRO A 44 2.50 9.86 13.77
C PRO A 44 1.02 10.24 13.82
N LEU A 45 0.41 10.52 12.66
CA LEU A 45 -1.02 10.81 12.56
C LEU A 45 -1.84 9.58 12.93
N PHE A 46 -1.48 8.41 12.42
CA PHE A 46 -2.15 7.16 12.78
C PHE A 46 -2.00 6.82 14.27
N LYS A 47 -0.84 7.11 14.88
CA LYS A 47 -0.66 6.97 16.32
C LYS A 47 -1.60 7.89 17.10
N ASN A 48 -1.70 9.16 16.72
CA ASN A 48 -2.56 10.12 17.41
C ASN A 48 -4.05 9.77 17.27
N VAL A 49 -4.47 9.32 16.10
CA VAL A 49 -5.84 8.80 15.88
C VAL A 49 -6.06 7.56 16.74
N GLY A 50 -5.13 6.61 16.75
CA GLY A 50 -5.22 5.41 17.58
C GLY A 50 -5.38 5.74 19.06
N LEU A 51 -4.60 6.67 19.59
CA LEU A 51 -4.71 7.13 20.98
C LEU A 51 -6.05 7.83 21.26
N ALA A 52 -6.56 8.65 20.33
CA ALA A 52 -7.84 9.33 20.49
C ALA A 52 -9.04 8.36 20.55
N PHE A 53 -8.91 7.18 19.95
CA PHE A 53 -9.91 6.11 19.98
C PHE A 53 -9.53 4.94 20.92
N SER A 54 -8.43 5.06 21.66
CA SER A 54 -7.99 4.01 22.57
C SER A 54 -8.71 4.14 23.90
N ASP A 55 -9.40 3.08 24.30
CA ASP A 55 -9.99 2.92 25.63
C ASP A 55 -9.01 2.27 26.64
N ASP A 56 -7.72 2.05 26.28
CA ASP A 56 -6.75 1.49 27.23
C ASP A 56 -6.43 2.51 28.33
N PRO A 57 -6.66 2.18 29.62
CA PRO A 57 -6.39 3.08 30.74
C PRO A 57 -4.90 3.45 30.91
N ARG A 58 -3.98 2.79 30.19
CA ARG A 58 -2.53 3.11 30.17
C ARG A 58 -2.15 4.22 29.20
N ASP A 59 -3.08 4.67 28.35
CA ASP A 59 -2.83 5.71 27.34
C ASP A 59 -3.15 7.14 27.84
N LYS A 60 -3.50 7.30 29.13
CA LYS A 60 -3.79 8.58 29.81
C LYS A 60 -2.55 9.22 30.45
#